data_AF-A0A150L517-F1
#
_entry.id   AF-A0A150L517-F1
#
_cell.length_a   1.000
_cell.length_b   1.000
_cell.length_c   1.000
_cell.angle_alpha   90.00
_cell.angle_beta   90.00
_cell.angle_gamma   90.00
#
_symmetry.space_group_name_H-M   'P 1'
#
loop_
_entity.id
_entity.type
_entity.pdbx_description
1 polymer ?
#
loop_
_entity_poly.entity_id
_entity_poly.type
_entity_poly.pdbx_seq_one_letter_code
_entity_poly.pdbx_strand_id
1 'polypeptide(L)'
;MSQATKERFLVSPFLVFFLITGTQVGIGMLSFQRLVMKEAGHDAWIAVILTGIIAHLLIWVMYKLFAHSPNAEDIVSIHQRYFGKWAGFVFSFALLVYFSLLAFTVLQTYIEIIKIWMFPLMGAWQFSLIFLVLTYYAVLGGFRVVTGLCFWSVVIPLLTIFPMLFFPLEYAHYRNLLPIFDHSIGEIFSGAKSNVTAIFGNGNAACILPVYQTAGKVA
;
A
#
# COMPACT_ATOMS: atom_id res chain seq x y z
N MET A 1 -28.74 2.11 21.21
CA MET A 1 -27.91 3.21 21.76
C MET A 1 -26.64 3.22 20.95
N SER A 2 -26.47 4.21 20.06
CA SER A 2 -25.27 4.38 19.24
C SER A 2 -24.10 4.65 20.17
N GLN A 3 -23.16 3.72 20.23
CA GLN A 3 -21.97 3.86 21.07
C GLN A 3 -21.06 4.87 20.35
N ALA A 4 -21.05 6.12 20.84
CA ALA A 4 -20.24 7.18 20.26
C ALA A 4 -18.79 6.71 20.10
N THR A 5 -18.34 6.59 18.84
CA THR A 5 -16.98 6.17 18.50
C THR A 5 -16.00 7.09 19.20
N LYS A 6 -15.20 6.58 20.15
CA LYS A 6 -14.25 7.41 20.92
C LYS A 6 -13.37 8.20 19.96
N GLU A 7 -13.21 9.51 20.17
CA GLU A 7 -12.43 10.43 19.30
C GLU A 7 -11.02 9.93 18.98
N ARG A 8 -10.40 9.14 19.87
CA ARG A 8 -9.09 8.49 19.64
C ARG A 8 -9.02 7.56 18.43
N PHE A 9 -10.17 7.16 17.88
CA PHE A 9 -10.27 6.34 16.68
C PHE A 9 -10.67 7.14 15.44
N LEU A 10 -10.96 8.43 15.59
CA LEU A 10 -11.31 9.32 14.50
C LEU A 10 -10.08 10.09 14.01
N VAL A 11 -9.95 10.27 12.70
CA VAL A 11 -8.86 11.01 12.06
C VAL A 11 -9.42 12.06 11.12
N SER A 12 -8.71 13.18 11.03
CA SER A 12 -9.03 14.26 10.09
C SER A 12 -8.99 13.72 8.64
N PRO A 13 -9.90 14.17 7.75
CA PRO A 13 -9.89 13.79 6.34
C PRO A 13 -8.54 14.01 5.64
N PHE A 14 -7.75 15.00 6.06
CA PHE A 14 -6.41 15.22 5.53
C PHE A 14 -5.43 14.09 5.90
N LEU A 15 -5.55 13.52 7.11
CA LEU A 15 -4.68 12.43 7.56
C LEU A 15 -5.01 11.09 6.89
N VAL A 16 -6.21 10.95 6.35
CA VAL A 16 -6.62 9.79 5.53
C VAL A 16 -5.75 9.67 4.28
N PHE A 17 -5.37 10.79 3.66
CA PHE A 17 -4.42 10.77 2.54
C PHE A 17 -3.11 10.07 2.91
N PHE A 18 -2.52 10.41 4.06
CA PHE A 18 -1.27 9.78 4.50
C PHE A 18 -1.43 8.31 4.91
N LEU A 19 -2.57 7.94 5.48
CA LEU A 19 -2.88 6.53 5.74
C LEU A 19 -2.95 5.74 4.44
N ILE A 20 -3.57 6.31 3.40
CA ILE A 20 -3.62 5.71 2.08
C ILE A 20 -2.22 5.64 1.49
N THR A 21 -1.56 6.75 1.28
CA THR A 21 -0.24 6.77 0.63
C THR A 21 0.80 5.96 1.40
N GLY A 22 0.81 6.05 2.73
CA GLY A 22 1.77 5.33 3.59
C GLY A 22 1.59 3.81 3.58
N THR A 23 0.40 3.30 3.28
CA THR A 23 0.17 1.86 3.12
C THR A 23 0.44 1.36 1.70
N GLN A 24 0.44 2.25 0.70
CA GLN A 24 0.79 1.92 -0.69
C GLN A 24 2.32 1.90 -0.89
N VAL A 25 3.04 2.79 -0.22
CA VAL A 25 4.49 2.92 -0.36
C VAL A 25 5.20 1.94 0.57
N GLY A 26 5.66 0.82 0.01
CA GLY A 26 6.46 -0.18 0.72
C GLY A 26 7.83 -0.41 0.10
N ILE A 27 8.49 -1.48 0.55
CA ILE A 27 9.80 -1.93 0.03
C ILE A 27 9.80 -2.12 -1.50
N GLY A 28 8.66 -2.54 -2.05
CA GLY A 28 8.49 -2.72 -3.48
C GLY A 28 8.78 -1.49 -4.33
N MET A 29 8.63 -0.29 -3.75
CA MET A 29 8.99 0.99 -4.38
C MET A 29 10.50 1.10 -4.69
N LEU A 30 11.36 0.31 -4.05
CA LEU A 30 12.78 0.29 -4.36
C LEU A 30 13.08 -0.55 -5.63
N SER A 31 12.19 -1.46 -6.00
CA SER A 31 12.38 -2.40 -7.12
C SER A 31 11.49 -2.13 -8.33
N PHE A 32 10.42 -1.34 -8.21
CA PHE A 32 9.43 -1.19 -9.28
C PHE A 32 10.04 -0.64 -10.57
N GLN A 33 10.96 0.36 -10.49
CA GLN A 33 11.56 0.97 -11.68
C GLN A 33 12.21 -0.08 -12.57
N ARG A 34 13.01 -0.98 -11.98
CA ARG A 34 13.67 -2.08 -12.71
C ARG A 34 12.66 -3.06 -13.31
N LEU A 35 11.61 -3.39 -12.57
CA LEU A 35 10.59 -4.35 -13.01
C LEU A 35 9.76 -3.81 -14.18
N VAL A 36 9.33 -2.55 -14.11
CA VAL A 36 8.54 -1.93 -15.19
C VAL A 36 9.39 -1.68 -16.43
N MET A 37 10.64 -1.20 -16.26
CA MET A 37 11.58 -1.01 -17.37
C MET A 37 11.90 -2.34 -18.10
N LYS A 38 11.90 -3.46 -17.39
CA LYS A 38 12.13 -4.78 -18.00
C LYS A 38 11.01 -5.18 -18.97
N GLU A 39 9.77 -4.78 -18.67
CA GLU A 39 8.59 -5.17 -19.45
C GLU A 39 8.24 -4.15 -20.54
N ALA A 40 8.38 -2.85 -20.25
CA ALA A 40 7.91 -1.77 -21.14
C ALA A 40 9.03 -0.82 -21.59
N GLY A 41 10.31 -1.14 -21.31
CA GLY A 41 11.45 -0.35 -21.75
C GLY A 41 11.31 1.14 -21.42
N HIS A 42 11.63 2.00 -22.39
CA HIS A 42 11.46 3.45 -22.25
C HIS A 42 10.00 3.92 -22.24
N ASP A 43 9.02 3.07 -22.57
CA ASP A 43 7.58 3.35 -22.42
C ASP A 43 7.06 3.04 -20.99
N ALA A 44 7.94 2.64 -20.07
CA ALA A 44 7.61 2.32 -18.68
C ALA A 44 6.85 3.42 -17.92
N TRP A 45 7.09 4.70 -18.24
CA TRP A 45 6.37 5.81 -17.63
C TRP A 45 4.86 5.78 -17.94
N ILE A 46 4.47 5.31 -19.13
CA ILE A 46 3.07 5.12 -19.52
C ILE A 46 2.43 4.01 -18.65
N ALA A 47 3.15 2.91 -18.43
CA ALA A 47 2.71 1.82 -17.57
C ALA A 47 2.51 2.27 -16.11
N VAL A 48 3.37 3.16 -15.61
CA VAL A 48 3.23 3.77 -14.27
C VAL A 48 1.98 4.64 -14.19
N ILE A 49 1.73 5.50 -15.17
CA ILE A 49 0.52 6.34 -15.23
C ILE A 49 -0.74 5.47 -15.27
N LEU A 50 -0.75 4.44 -16.12
CA LEU A 50 -1.86 3.49 -16.23
C LEU A 50 -2.15 2.81 -14.88
N THR A 51 -1.10 2.39 -14.18
CA THR A 51 -1.22 1.82 -12.83
C THR A 51 -1.88 2.79 -11.86
N GLY A 52 -1.46 4.06 -11.89
CA GLY A 52 -2.03 5.12 -11.06
C GLY A 52 -3.52 5.34 -11.32
N ILE A 53 -3.94 5.39 -12.59
CA ILE A 53 -5.35 5.54 -12.97
C ILE A 53 -6.19 4.37 -12.44
N ILE A 54 -5.72 3.14 -12.62
CA ILE A 54 -6.42 1.94 -12.14
C ILE A 54 -6.53 1.97 -10.60
N ALA A 55 -5.47 2.33 -9.89
CA ALA A 55 -5.49 2.42 -8.44
C ALA A 55 -6.50 3.47 -7.93
N HIS A 56 -6.54 4.66 -8.56
CA HIS A 56 -7.51 5.70 -8.21
C HIS A 56 -8.95 5.27 -8.50
N LEU A 57 -9.20 4.59 -9.62
CA LEU A 57 -10.51 4.05 -9.95
C LEU A 57 -10.97 3.03 -8.90
N LEU A 58 -10.09 2.12 -8.47
CA LEU A 58 -10.41 1.15 -7.42
C LEU A 58 -10.75 1.82 -6.10
N ILE A 59 -9.94 2.79 -5.66
CA ILE A 59 -10.20 3.57 -4.44
C ILE A 59 -11.55 4.28 -4.54
N TRP A 60 -11.87 4.87 -5.68
CA TRP A 60 -13.15 5.55 -5.91
C TRP A 60 -14.36 4.60 -5.83
N VAL A 61 -14.28 3.43 -6.48
CA VAL A 61 -15.34 2.39 -6.41
C VAL A 61 -15.56 1.96 -4.97
N MET A 62 -14.48 1.81 -4.20
CA MET A 62 -14.59 1.44 -2.79
C MET A 62 -15.26 2.51 -1.93
N TYR A 63 -14.88 3.79 -2.09
CA TYR A 63 -15.55 4.88 -1.38
C TYR A 63 -17.05 4.91 -1.70
N LYS A 64 -17.42 4.69 -2.96
CA LYS A 64 -18.83 4.58 -3.37
C LYS A 64 -19.55 3.40 -2.70
N LEU A 65 -18.90 2.24 -2.57
CA LEU A 65 -19.46 1.07 -1.90
C LEU A 65 -19.73 1.33 -0.41
N PHE A 66 -18.79 1.95 0.29
CA PHE A 66 -18.96 2.34 1.69
C PHE A 66 -20.03 3.42 1.88
N ALA A 67 -20.08 4.43 1.00
CA ALA A 67 -21.10 5.47 1.06
C ALA A 67 -22.54 4.92 0.90
N HIS A 68 -22.73 3.83 0.16
CA HIS A 68 -24.04 3.16 0.01
C HIS A 68 -24.34 2.16 1.14
N SER A 69 -23.43 1.97 2.09
CA SER A 69 -23.60 1.08 3.24
C SER A 69 -23.59 1.86 4.58
N PRO A 70 -24.56 2.76 4.83
CA PRO A 70 -24.54 3.68 5.98
C PRO A 70 -24.59 3.03 7.38
N ASN A 71 -24.86 1.71 7.45
CA ASN A 71 -24.92 0.95 8.71
C ASN A 71 -23.78 -0.07 8.86
N ALA A 72 -22.80 -0.07 7.96
CA ALA A 72 -21.67 -0.98 8.02
C ALA A 72 -20.48 -0.28 8.70
N GLU A 73 -20.21 -0.62 9.95
CA GLU A 73 -19.10 -0.06 10.72
C GLU A 73 -17.74 -0.67 10.32
N ASP A 74 -17.74 -1.88 9.74
CA ASP A 74 -16.53 -2.63 9.37
C ASP A 74 -16.78 -3.55 8.15
N ILE A 75 -15.72 -3.96 7.45
CA ILE A 75 -15.83 -4.86 6.29
C ILE A 75 -16.51 -6.18 6.61
N VAL A 76 -16.30 -6.71 7.82
CA VAL A 76 -16.95 -7.95 8.25
C VAL A 76 -18.48 -7.81 8.20
N SER A 77 -18.98 -6.63 8.56
CA SER A 77 -20.42 -6.31 8.48
C SER A 77 -20.91 -6.16 7.03
N ILE A 78 -20.08 -5.64 6.12
CA ILE A 78 -20.38 -5.58 4.68
C ILE A 78 -20.48 -7.01 4.11
N HIS A 79 -19.48 -7.85 4.36
CA HIS A 79 -19.49 -9.23 3.90
C HIS A 79 -20.72 -9.99 4.39
N GLN A 80 -21.06 -9.85 5.67
CA GLN A 80 -22.25 -10.50 6.23
C GLN A 80 -23.56 -9.94 5.66
N ARG A 81 -23.63 -8.63 5.35
CA ARG A 81 -24.83 -8.00 4.80
C ARG A 81 -25.11 -8.42 3.36
N TYR A 82 -24.09 -8.46 2.51
CA TYR A 82 -24.28 -8.78 1.09
C TYR A 82 -24.28 -10.28 0.79
N PHE A 83 -23.49 -11.08 1.52
CA PHE A 83 -23.33 -12.52 1.26
C PHE A 83 -23.99 -13.42 2.33
N GLY A 84 -24.55 -12.83 3.39
CA GLY A 84 -25.13 -13.57 4.51
C GLY A 84 -24.08 -14.09 5.50
N LYS A 85 -24.54 -14.73 6.58
CA LYS A 85 -23.70 -15.14 7.72
C LYS A 85 -22.58 -16.12 7.35
N TRP A 86 -22.89 -17.13 6.53
CA TRP A 86 -21.95 -18.20 6.19
C TRP A 86 -20.91 -17.77 5.16
N ALA A 87 -21.35 -17.32 3.99
CA ALA A 87 -20.42 -16.84 2.97
C ALA A 87 -19.67 -15.57 3.41
N GLY A 88 -20.34 -14.66 4.14
CA GLY A 88 -19.69 -13.48 4.69
C GLY A 88 -18.60 -13.81 5.73
N PHE A 89 -18.78 -14.87 6.52
CA PHE A 89 -17.73 -15.38 7.42
C PHE A 89 -16.53 -15.92 6.64
N VAL A 90 -16.77 -16.73 5.61
CA VAL A 90 -15.70 -17.28 4.75
C VAL A 90 -14.89 -16.16 4.10
N PHE A 91 -15.56 -15.15 3.52
CA PHE A 91 -14.86 -14.00 2.91
C PHE A 91 -14.05 -13.20 3.92
N SER A 92 -14.61 -12.96 5.11
CA SER A 92 -13.91 -12.24 6.18
C SER A 92 -12.70 -13.02 6.71
N PHE A 93 -12.83 -14.34 6.86
CA PHE A 93 -11.73 -15.19 7.28
C PHE A 93 -10.62 -15.28 6.20
N ALA A 94 -11.00 -15.43 4.93
CA ALA A 94 -10.05 -15.41 3.82
C ALA A 94 -9.27 -14.09 3.78
N LEU A 95 -9.95 -12.96 4.05
CA LEU A 95 -9.32 -11.65 4.13
C LEU A 95 -8.33 -11.54 5.30
N LEU A 96 -8.68 -12.09 6.47
CA LEU A 96 -7.78 -12.14 7.63
C LEU A 96 -6.51 -12.94 7.32
N VAL A 97 -6.64 -14.12 6.72
CA VAL A 97 -5.51 -14.96 6.31
C VAL A 97 -4.64 -14.22 5.29
N TYR A 98 -5.27 -13.61 4.30
CA TYR A 98 -4.59 -12.82 3.28
C TYR A 98 -3.75 -11.68 3.89
N PHE A 99 -4.33 -10.88 4.79
CA PHE A 99 -3.58 -9.79 5.44
C PHE A 99 -2.48 -10.30 6.36
N SER A 100 -2.67 -11.45 7.02
CA SER A 100 -1.63 -12.07 7.85
C SER A 100 -0.43 -12.51 7.01
N LEU A 101 -0.67 -13.13 5.84
CA LEU A 101 0.38 -13.52 4.90
C LEU A 101 1.08 -12.29 4.30
N LEU A 102 0.33 -11.24 3.99
CA LEU A 102 0.89 -9.98 3.50
C LEU A 102 1.83 -9.35 4.55
N ALA A 103 1.39 -9.25 5.80
CA ALA A 103 2.20 -8.71 6.89
C ALA A 103 3.47 -9.53 7.12
N PHE A 104 3.36 -10.87 7.07
CA PHE A 104 4.51 -11.77 7.16
C PHE A 104 5.51 -11.55 6.02
N THR A 105 5.02 -11.42 4.78
CA THR A 105 5.86 -11.16 3.60
C THR A 105 6.60 -9.84 3.75
N VAL A 106 5.91 -8.77 4.12
CA VAL A 106 6.51 -7.44 4.34
C VAL A 106 7.59 -7.49 5.42
N LEU A 107 7.33 -8.18 6.53
CA LEU A 107 8.31 -8.36 7.60
C LEU A 107 9.56 -9.11 7.11
N GLN A 108 9.40 -10.21 6.37
CA GLN A 108 10.54 -10.95 5.83
C GLN A 108 11.37 -10.11 4.87
N THR A 109 10.74 -9.43 3.92
CA THR A 109 11.45 -8.59 2.95
C THR A 109 12.19 -7.43 3.66
N TYR A 110 11.62 -6.88 4.73
CA TYR A 110 12.30 -5.83 5.51
C TYR A 110 13.53 -6.37 6.24
N ILE A 111 13.42 -7.54 6.86
CA ILE A 111 14.54 -8.21 7.54
C ILE A 111 15.66 -8.54 6.55
N GLU A 112 15.33 -9.04 5.37
CA GLU A 112 16.31 -9.32 4.32
C GLU A 112 17.11 -8.08 3.93
N ILE A 113 16.45 -6.95 3.75
CA ILE A 113 17.11 -5.68 3.44
C ILE A 113 18.04 -5.26 4.59
N ILE A 114 17.57 -5.25 5.84
CA ILE A 114 18.43 -4.88 6.97
C ILE A 114 19.67 -5.77 7.07
N LYS A 115 19.51 -7.07 6.82
CA LYS A 115 20.63 -8.01 6.84
C LYS A 115 21.63 -7.73 5.73
N ILE A 116 21.16 -7.46 4.51
CA ILE A 116 22.04 -7.16 3.37
C ILE A 116 22.83 -5.87 3.62
N TRP A 117 22.19 -4.84 4.19
CA TRP A 117 22.75 -3.50 4.27
C TRP A 117 23.47 -3.17 5.58
N MET A 118 23.08 -3.77 6.72
CA MET A 118 23.56 -3.35 8.04
C MET A 118 24.08 -4.50 8.90
N PHE A 119 23.28 -5.56 9.07
CA PHE A 119 23.54 -6.61 10.06
C PHE A 119 23.50 -8.02 9.45
N PRO A 120 24.48 -8.38 8.61
CA PRO A 120 24.47 -9.65 7.88
C PRO A 120 24.55 -10.89 8.78
N LEU A 121 25.16 -10.76 9.95
CA LEU A 121 25.39 -11.85 10.90
C LEU A 121 24.21 -12.11 11.86
N MET A 122 23.23 -11.19 11.92
CA MET A 122 22.11 -11.30 12.85
C MET A 122 21.02 -12.21 12.27
N GLY A 123 20.45 -13.09 13.11
CA GLY A 123 19.41 -14.01 12.69
C GLY A 123 18.08 -13.28 12.42
N ALA A 124 17.23 -13.88 11.58
CA ALA A 124 15.93 -13.31 11.25
C ALA A 124 14.99 -13.25 12.46
N TRP A 125 15.07 -14.25 13.36
CA TRP A 125 14.18 -14.33 14.52
C TRP A 125 14.38 -13.18 15.50
N GLN A 126 15.61 -12.68 15.68
CA GLN A 126 15.87 -11.52 16.54
C GLN A 126 15.17 -10.28 16.00
N PHE A 127 15.26 -10.03 14.69
CA PHE A 127 14.55 -8.91 14.08
C PHE A 127 13.04 -9.09 14.16
N SER A 128 12.51 -10.27 13.88
CA SER A 128 11.08 -10.55 14.00
C SER A 128 10.55 -10.23 15.40
N LEU A 129 11.30 -10.60 16.46
CA LEU A 129 10.92 -10.30 17.84
C LEU A 129 10.91 -8.79 18.12
N ILE A 130 11.93 -8.07 17.66
CA ILE A 130 12.00 -6.60 17.81
C ILE A 130 10.82 -5.93 17.10
N PHE A 131 10.55 -6.30 15.84
CA PHE A 131 9.40 -5.74 15.10
C PHE A 131 8.06 -6.10 15.72
N LEU A 132 7.92 -7.30 16.28
CA LEU A 132 6.71 -7.72 16.98
C LEU A 132 6.44 -6.81 18.19
N VAL A 133 7.46 -6.56 19.02
CA VAL A 133 7.34 -5.67 20.19
C VAL A 133 7.01 -4.24 19.78
N LEU A 134 7.69 -3.70 18.77
CA LEU A 134 7.44 -2.35 18.26
C LEU A 134 6.03 -2.19 17.68
N THR A 135 5.59 -3.16 16.87
CA THR A 135 4.26 -3.15 16.27
C THR A 135 3.19 -3.28 17.35
N TYR A 136 3.38 -4.17 18.32
CA TYR A 136 2.47 -4.32 19.45
C TYR A 136 2.34 -3.01 20.25
N TYR A 137 3.46 -2.35 20.54
CA TYR A 137 3.46 -1.05 21.22
C TYR A 137 2.74 0.04 20.40
N ALA A 138 2.98 0.11 19.09
CA ALA A 138 2.30 1.06 18.21
C ALA A 138 0.77 0.85 18.18
N VAL A 139 0.32 -0.41 18.16
CA VAL A 139 -1.11 -0.76 18.20
C VAL A 139 -1.73 -0.42 19.55
N LEU A 140 -1.02 -0.64 20.66
CA LEU A 140 -1.48 -0.24 22.01
C LEU A 140 -1.67 1.28 22.14
N GLY A 141 -0.83 2.07 21.46
CA GLY A 141 -0.95 3.53 21.38
C GLY A 141 -2.22 4.01 20.65
N GLY A 142 -2.91 3.11 19.94
CA GLY A 142 -4.17 3.38 19.24
C GLY A 142 -4.01 3.93 17.83
N PHE A 143 -5.14 4.16 17.17
CA PHE A 143 -5.17 4.48 15.73
C PHE A 143 -4.43 5.78 15.39
N ARG A 144 -4.49 6.79 16.26
CA ARG A 144 -3.79 8.07 16.06
C ARG A 144 -2.25 7.92 16.00
N VAL A 145 -1.67 6.97 16.73
CA VAL A 145 -0.22 6.69 16.65
C VAL A 145 0.13 6.08 15.30
N VAL A 146 -0.67 5.12 14.83
CA VAL A 146 -0.52 4.53 13.49
C VAL A 146 -0.62 5.59 12.41
N THR A 147 -1.58 6.51 12.52
CA THR A 147 -1.69 7.66 11.59
C THR A 147 -0.46 8.54 11.60
N GLY A 148 0.11 8.82 12.78
CA GLY A 148 1.37 9.57 12.90
C GLY A 148 2.55 8.86 12.25
N LEU A 149 2.64 7.53 12.40
CA LEU A 149 3.65 6.71 11.72
C LEU A 149 3.49 6.78 10.18
N CYS A 150 2.27 6.67 9.67
CA CYS A 150 1.99 6.81 8.23
C CYS A 150 2.29 8.21 7.69
N PHE A 151 2.06 9.25 8.50
CA PHE A 151 2.45 10.61 8.12
C PHE A 151 3.95 10.72 7.93
N TRP A 152 4.74 10.28 8.92
CA TRP A 152 6.21 10.34 8.82
C TRP A 152 6.77 9.39 7.77
N SER A 153 6.13 8.24 7.52
CA SER A 153 6.54 7.29 6.48
C SER A 153 6.39 7.86 5.07
N VAL A 154 5.54 8.88 4.86
CA VAL A 154 5.40 9.57 3.58
C VAL A 154 6.29 10.81 3.52
N VAL A 155 6.30 11.61 4.59
CA VAL A 155 7.04 12.89 4.62
C VAL A 155 8.55 12.70 4.51
N ILE A 156 9.14 11.74 5.24
CA ILE A 156 10.60 11.52 5.23
C ILE A 156 11.10 11.08 3.84
N PRO A 157 10.50 10.06 3.18
CA PRO A 157 10.90 9.69 1.83
C PRO A 157 10.65 10.80 0.83
N LEU A 158 9.55 11.56 0.94
CA LEU A 158 9.27 12.67 0.01
C LEU A 158 10.39 13.71 0.03
N LEU A 159 10.89 14.09 1.21
CA LEU A 159 12.03 15.01 1.34
C LEU A 159 13.32 14.48 0.68
N THR A 160 13.48 13.16 0.59
CA THR A 160 14.66 12.51 0.01
C THR A 160 14.51 12.22 -1.48
N ILE A 161 13.29 11.94 -1.94
CA ILE A 161 12.96 11.68 -3.35
C ILE A 161 13.16 12.90 -4.22
N PHE A 162 12.83 14.10 -3.73
CA PHE A 162 13.04 15.35 -4.47
C PHE A 162 14.51 15.47 -4.94
N PRO A 163 15.52 15.48 -4.05
CA PRO A 163 16.93 15.45 -4.45
C PRO A 163 17.29 14.31 -5.41
N MET A 164 16.80 13.09 -5.12
CA MET A 164 17.07 11.91 -5.96
C MET A 164 16.49 12.00 -7.38
N LEU A 165 15.41 12.76 -7.58
CA LEU A 165 14.85 12.98 -8.92
C LEU A 165 15.53 14.13 -9.65
N PHE A 166 15.89 15.20 -8.92
CA PHE A 166 16.45 16.41 -9.51
C PHE A 166 17.91 16.28 -9.95
N PHE A 167 18.77 15.62 -9.17
CA PHE A 167 20.19 15.50 -9.54
C PHE A 167 20.44 14.66 -10.81
N PRO A 168 19.79 13.50 -11.02
CA PRO A 168 20.01 12.70 -12.23
C PRO A 168 19.49 13.35 -13.51
N LEU A 169 18.60 14.35 -13.42
CA LEU A 169 18.08 15.05 -14.59
C LEU A 169 19.17 15.79 -15.38
N GLU A 170 20.27 16.20 -14.72
CA GLU A 170 21.43 16.78 -15.41
C GLU A 170 22.09 15.79 -16.38
N TYR A 171 22.05 14.49 -16.04
CA TYR A 171 22.58 13.40 -16.86
C TYR A 171 21.53 12.77 -17.78
N ALA A 172 20.30 13.31 -17.79
CA ALA A 172 19.21 12.72 -18.55
C ALA A 172 19.34 13.00 -20.06
N HIS A 173 19.42 11.94 -20.85
CA HIS A 173 19.29 12.03 -22.30
C HIS A 173 17.81 11.92 -22.69
N TYR A 174 17.14 13.06 -22.84
CA TYR A 174 15.70 13.10 -23.17
C TYR A 174 15.32 12.34 -24.45
N ARG A 175 16.27 12.17 -25.38
CA ARG A 175 16.07 11.37 -26.60
C ARG A 175 15.81 9.89 -26.31
N ASN A 176 16.22 9.37 -25.15
CA ASN A 176 15.95 7.98 -24.75
C ASN A 176 14.47 7.73 -24.41
N LEU A 177 13.64 8.77 -24.34
CA LEU A 177 12.17 8.62 -24.23
C LEU A 177 11.50 8.42 -25.59
N LEU A 178 12.25 8.52 -26.68
CA LEU A 178 11.76 8.35 -28.04
C LEU A 178 12.27 7.04 -28.64
N PRO A 179 11.51 6.41 -29.56
CA PRO A 179 10.16 6.79 -29.98
C PRO A 179 9.11 6.44 -28.91
N ILE A 180 8.05 7.24 -28.79
CA ILE A 180 6.94 6.95 -27.87
C ILE A 180 6.07 5.87 -28.50
N PHE A 181 5.63 4.88 -27.69
CA PHE A 181 4.86 3.72 -28.15
C PHE A 181 5.65 2.80 -29.09
N ASP A 182 6.90 2.52 -28.72
CA ASP A 182 7.70 1.50 -29.41
C ASP A 182 7.27 0.09 -28.95
N HIS A 183 6.83 -0.02 -27.69
CA HIS A 183 6.33 -1.27 -27.12
C HIS A 183 4.84 -1.45 -27.38
N SER A 184 4.42 -2.71 -27.50
CA SER A 184 3.03 -3.08 -27.70
C SER A 184 2.18 -2.74 -26.47
N ILE A 185 0.87 -2.57 -26.68
CA ILE A 185 -0.10 -2.33 -25.60
C ILE A 185 -0.04 -3.47 -24.56
N GLY A 186 0.22 -4.70 -24.99
CA GLY A 186 0.37 -5.86 -24.11
C GLY A 186 1.57 -5.75 -23.17
N GLU A 187 2.71 -5.26 -23.67
CA GLU A 187 3.93 -5.03 -22.88
C GLU A 187 3.75 -3.88 -21.89
N ILE A 188 3.10 -2.79 -22.31
CA ILE A 188 2.74 -1.68 -21.40
C ILE A 188 1.82 -2.18 -20.28
N PHE A 189 0.85 -3.04 -20.60
CA PHE A 189 -0.02 -3.65 -19.59
C PHE A 189 0.73 -4.63 -18.68
N SER A 190 1.68 -5.41 -19.20
CA SER A 190 2.56 -6.26 -18.40
C SER A 190 3.41 -5.43 -17.43
N GLY A 191 3.93 -4.30 -17.91
CA GLY A 191 4.64 -3.32 -17.09
C GLY A 191 3.75 -2.76 -15.98
N ALA A 192 2.49 -2.42 -16.29
CA ALA A 192 1.54 -1.92 -15.28
C ALA A 192 1.22 -3.00 -14.23
N LYS A 193 1.02 -4.26 -14.66
CA LYS A 193 0.82 -5.40 -13.75
C LYS A 193 2.05 -5.63 -12.85
N SER A 194 3.25 -5.53 -13.41
CA SER A 194 4.50 -5.66 -12.66
C SER A 194 4.68 -4.52 -11.66
N ASN A 195 4.25 -3.30 -12.02
CA ASN A 195 4.25 -2.16 -11.12
C ASN A 195 3.29 -2.36 -9.93
N VAL A 196 2.06 -2.83 -10.19
CA VAL A 196 1.09 -3.18 -9.15
C VAL A 196 1.70 -4.23 -8.22
N THR A 197 2.27 -5.30 -8.78
CA THR A 197 2.87 -6.39 -8.00
C THR A 197 4.05 -5.92 -7.16
N ALA A 198 4.87 -5.01 -7.70
CA ALA A 198 5.98 -4.44 -6.97
C ALA A 198 5.47 -3.61 -5.79
N ILE A 199 4.62 -2.61 -6.05
CA ILE A 199 4.17 -1.65 -5.03
C ILE A 199 3.30 -2.32 -3.96
N PHE A 200 2.43 -3.25 -4.35
CA PHE A 200 1.39 -3.83 -3.50
C PHE A 200 1.66 -5.28 -3.05
N GLY A 201 2.77 -5.88 -3.50
CA GLY A 201 3.10 -7.30 -3.31
C GLY A 201 2.36 -8.22 -4.28
N ASN A 202 2.54 -9.54 -4.14
CA ASN A 202 1.88 -10.59 -4.95
C ASN A 202 0.34 -10.66 -4.79
N GLY A 203 -0.30 -9.65 -4.17
CA GLY A 203 -1.72 -9.59 -3.95
C GLY A 203 -2.30 -8.22 -4.27
N ASN A 204 -3.11 -8.16 -5.32
CA ASN A 204 -3.84 -6.97 -5.76
C ASN A 204 -4.80 -6.39 -4.70
N ALA A 205 -5.02 -7.09 -3.57
CA ALA A 205 -5.92 -6.67 -2.50
C ALA A 205 -5.30 -5.68 -1.50
N ALA A 206 -4.02 -5.30 -1.63
CA ALA A 206 -3.44 -4.24 -0.79
C ALA A 206 -3.87 -2.82 -1.22
N CYS A 207 -4.28 -2.61 -2.48
CA CYS A 207 -4.94 -1.36 -2.92
C CYS A 207 -6.21 -1.02 -2.13
N ILE A 208 -6.77 -2.03 -1.48
CA ILE A 208 -8.06 -2.03 -0.79
C ILE A 208 -7.88 -1.74 0.72
N LEU A 209 -6.67 -2.01 1.24
CA LEU A 209 -6.26 -1.79 2.63
C LEU A 209 -6.50 -0.35 3.16
N PRO A 210 -6.21 0.72 2.38
CA PRO A 210 -6.42 2.07 2.84
C PRO A 210 -7.86 2.39 3.18
N VAL A 211 -8.78 1.95 2.32
CA VAL A 211 -10.20 2.27 2.44
C VAL A 211 -10.84 1.43 3.56
N TYR A 212 -10.33 0.21 3.78
CA TYR A 212 -10.73 -0.61 4.93
C TYR A 212 -10.33 -0.02 6.27
N GLN A 213 -9.18 0.64 6.35
CA GLN A 213 -8.72 1.25 7.59
C GLN A 213 -9.43 2.57 7.91
N THR A 214 -9.94 3.26 6.89
CA THR A 214 -10.55 4.60 7.01
C THR A 214 -12.08 4.57 7.03
N ALA A 215 -12.70 3.50 6.54
CA ALA A 215 -14.15 3.32 6.63
C ALA A 215 -14.60 3.32 8.11
N GLY A 216 -15.45 4.27 8.48
CA GLY A 216 -15.99 4.43 9.84
C GLY A 216 -15.08 5.20 10.82
N LYS A 217 -13.93 5.71 10.38
CA LYS A 217 -12.94 6.40 11.24
C LYS A 217 -12.61 7.84 10.81
N VAL A 218 -13.33 8.36 9.82
CA VAL A 218 -13.23 9.78 9.45
C VAL A 218 -14.21 10.56 10.31
N ALA A 219 -13.71 11.57 11.03
CA ALA A 219 -14.53 12.48 11.84
C ALA A 219 -15.49 13.31 10.97
#